data_AF-A0A3N5LG79-F1
#
_entry.id   AF-A0A3N5LG79-F1
#
_cell.length_a   1.000
_cell.length_b   1.000
_cell.length_c   1.000
_cell.angle_alpha   90.00
_cell.angle_beta   90.00
_cell.angle_gamma   90.00
#
_symmetry.space_group_name_H-M   'P 1'
#
loop_
_entity.id
_entity.type
_entity.pdbx_description
1 polymer ?
#
loop_
_entity_poly.entity_id
_entity_poly.type
_entity_poly.pdbx_seq_one_letter_code
_entity_poly.pdbx_strand_id
1 'polypeptide(L)'
;METLADPQVWIALLTLTALEIVLGIDNIVFISILASKLPGKQEDRARTLGLGMAMLTRILLLFSISWIIRLTAPLFVVLGQEISGRDLILIVGGIFLIAKSTHEIHERLEGEEGHASVKTAPNLMAVITQIALLD
;
A
#
# COMPACT_ATOMS: atom_id res chain seq x y z
N MET A 1 4.74 10.28 33.68
CA MET A 1 4.35 11.64 33.23
C MET A 1 5.55 12.48 32.78
N GLU A 2 6.76 11.90 32.62
CA GLU A 2 7.92 12.64 32.07
C GLU A 2 8.01 12.59 30.53
N THR A 3 7.29 11.66 29.89
CA THR A 3 7.29 11.46 28.44
C THR A 3 6.61 12.56 27.63
N LEU A 4 5.72 13.36 28.23
CA LEU A 4 5.01 14.46 27.54
C LEU A 4 5.78 15.79 27.59
N ALA A 5 6.75 15.91 28.50
CA ALA A 5 7.58 17.10 28.66
C ALA A 5 8.88 17.03 27.82
N ASP A 6 9.15 15.89 27.19
CA ASP A 6 10.33 15.69 26.34
C ASP A 6 10.14 16.39 24.98
N PRO A 7 11.00 17.37 24.63
CA PRO A 7 10.97 18.02 23.32
C PRO A 7 11.11 17.04 22.14
N GLN A 8 11.79 15.90 22.33
CA GLN A 8 11.97 14.90 21.27
C GLN A 8 10.65 14.24 20.87
N VAL A 9 9.72 14.05 21.82
CA VAL A 9 8.40 13.48 21.53
C VAL A 9 7.58 14.42 20.66
N TRP A 10 7.66 15.73 20.92
CA TRP A 10 6.99 16.73 20.09
C TRP A 10 7.59 16.84 18.70
N ILE A 11 8.92 16.80 18.58
CA ILE A 11 9.60 16.79 17.28
C ILE A 11 9.24 15.52 16.49
N ALA A 12 9.25 14.35 17.14
CA ALA A 12 8.88 13.09 16.52
C ALA A 12 7.42 13.09 16.07
N LEU A 13 6.50 13.54 16.92
CA LEU A 13 5.07 13.67 16.59
C LEU A 13 4.86 14.61 15.39
N LEU A 14 5.51 15.77 15.39
CA LEU A 14 5.39 16.76 14.32
C LEU A 14 5.95 16.21 13.01
N THR A 15 7.11 15.57 13.06
CA THR A 15 7.74 14.95 11.87
C THR A 15 6.88 13.81 11.33
N LEU A 16 6.39 12.91 12.20
CA LEU A 16 5.53 11.80 11.81
C LEU A 16 4.23 12.32 11.20
N THR A 17 3.61 13.33 11.82
CA THR A 17 2.38 13.96 11.30
C THR A 17 2.64 14.64 9.96
N ALA A 18 3.77 15.31 9.79
CA ALA A 18 4.13 15.95 8.52
C ALA A 18 4.34 14.90 7.40
N LEU A 19 5.08 13.83 7.67
CA LEU A 19 5.26 12.73 6.71
C LEU A 19 3.92 12.09 6.34
N GLU A 20 3.08 11.86 7.33
CA GLU A 20 1.77 11.26 7.15
C GLU A 20 0.84 12.14 6.29
N ILE A 21 0.90 13.46 6.47
CA ILE A 21 0.17 14.40 5.62
C ILE A 21 0.70 14.35 4.18
N VAL A 22 2.02 14.37 3.98
CA VAL A 22 2.62 14.33 2.63
C VAL A 22 2.26 13.05 1.88
N LEU A 23 2.40 11.89 2.53
CA LEU A 23 2.01 10.60 1.99
C LEU A 23 0.50 10.52 1.74
N GLY A 24 -0.31 11.00 2.69
CA GLY A 24 -1.76 11.00 2.57
C GLY A 24 -2.29 11.88 1.42
N ILE A 25 -1.62 12.99 1.13
CA ILE A 25 -1.98 13.87 0.00
C ILE A 25 -1.79 13.14 -1.32
N ASP A 26 -0.68 12.42 -1.51
CA ASP A 26 -0.42 11.67 -2.76
C ASP A 26 -1.52 10.63 -3.01
N ASN A 27 -1.92 9.89 -1.96
CA ASN A 27 -2.97 8.88 -2.04
C ASN A 27 -4.35 9.49 -2.34
N ILE A 28 -4.71 10.63 -1.73
CA ILE A 28 -5.98 11.33 -2.05
C ILE A 28 -5.96 11.88 -3.48
N VAL A 29 -4.84 12.44 -3.93
CA VAL A 29 -4.67 12.96 -5.29
C VAL A 29 -4.82 11.85 -6.31
N PHE A 30 -4.21 10.69 -6.08
CA PHE A 30 -4.36 9.51 -6.95
C PHE A 30 -5.82 9.05 -7.05
N ILE A 31 -6.52 8.92 -5.92
CA ILE A 31 -7.95 8.56 -5.89
C ILE A 31 -8.78 9.56 -6.70
N SER A 32 -8.53 10.85 -6.53
CA SER A 32 -9.23 11.90 -7.28
C SER A 32 -8.96 11.82 -8.78
N ILE A 33 -7.70 11.58 -9.18
CA ILE A 33 -7.31 11.42 -10.59
C ILE A 33 -8.03 10.21 -11.21
N LEU A 34 -8.02 9.04 -10.58
CA LEU A 34 -8.70 7.87 -11.15
C LEU A 34 -10.22 8.02 -11.16
N ALA A 35 -10.82 8.59 -10.11
CA ALA A 35 -12.26 8.79 -10.06
C ALA A 35 -12.72 9.77 -11.16
N SER A 36 -11.92 10.79 -11.48
CA SER A 36 -12.22 11.75 -12.57
C SER A 36 -12.20 11.13 -13.98
N LYS A 37 -11.66 9.91 -14.14
CA LYS A 37 -11.72 9.14 -15.39
C LYS A 37 -13.05 8.42 -15.60
N LEU A 38 -13.94 8.43 -14.60
CA LEU A 38 -15.27 7.81 -14.70
C LEU A 38 -16.31 8.78 -15.26
N PRO A 39 -17.26 8.32 -16.10
CA PRO A 39 -18.31 9.17 -16.64
C PRO A 39 -19.19 9.74 -15.51
N GLY A 40 -19.49 11.04 -15.59
CA GLY A 40 -19.83 11.91 -14.44
C GLY A 40 -20.85 11.43 -13.41
N LYS A 41 -21.82 10.56 -13.76
CA LYS A 41 -22.73 9.97 -12.76
C LYS A 41 -22.05 9.02 -11.76
N GLN A 42 -20.85 8.53 -12.05
CA GLN A 42 -20.12 7.57 -11.22
C GLN A 42 -18.92 8.19 -10.49
N GLU A 43 -18.48 9.38 -10.88
CA GLU A 43 -17.31 10.05 -10.33
C GLU A 43 -17.45 10.32 -8.83
N ASP A 44 -18.54 10.97 -8.40
CA ASP A 44 -18.76 11.30 -6.98
C ASP A 44 -18.83 10.04 -6.13
N ARG A 45 -19.55 9.02 -6.61
CA ARG A 45 -19.64 7.72 -5.91
C ARG A 45 -18.29 7.03 -5.83
N ALA A 46 -17.49 7.08 -6.89
CA ALA A 46 -16.17 6.48 -6.93
C ALA A 46 -15.18 7.20 -6.01
N ARG A 47 -15.28 8.53 -5.86
CA ARG A 47 -14.48 9.28 -4.87
C ARG A 47 -14.84 8.85 -3.45
N THR A 48 -16.12 8.82 -3.10
CA THR A 48 -16.54 8.46 -1.73
C THR A 48 -16.23 7.00 -1.40
N LEU A 49 -16.52 6.07 -2.30
CA LEU A 49 -16.17 4.65 -2.13
C LEU A 49 -14.66 4.43 -2.14
N GLY A 50 -13.93 5.11 -3.01
CA GLY A 50 -12.47 5.04 -3.09
C GLY A 50 -11.80 5.53 -1.82
N LEU A 51 -12.23 6.69 -1.29
CA LEU A 51 -11.73 7.22 -0.02
C LEU A 51 -12.07 6.31 1.16
N GLY A 52 -13.31 5.79 1.22
CA GLY A 52 -13.73 4.86 2.27
C GLY A 52 -12.95 3.55 2.23
N MET A 53 -12.76 2.98 1.03
CA MET A 53 -11.96 1.77 0.82
C MET A 53 -10.48 2.00 1.15
N ALA A 54 -9.89 3.13 0.74
CA ALA A 54 -8.50 3.48 1.04
C ALA A 54 -8.26 3.62 2.56
N MET A 55 -9.19 4.25 3.29
CA MET A 55 -9.10 4.29 4.75
C MET A 55 -9.21 2.89 5.36
N LEU A 56 -10.08 2.03 4.83
CA LEU A 56 -10.23 0.66 5.30
C LEU A 56 -8.97 -0.18 5.02
N THR A 57 -8.41 -0.13 3.81
CA THR A 57 -7.19 -0.85 3.43
C THR A 57 -6.04 -0.44 4.33
N ARG A 58 -5.88 0.86 4.55
CA ARG A 58 -4.86 1.39 5.44
C ARG A 58 -5.01 0.91 6.88
N ILE A 59 -6.21 0.90 7.44
CA ILE A 59 -6.45 0.36 8.79
C ILE A 59 -6.11 -1.14 8.83
N LEU A 60 -6.52 -1.91 7.82
CA LEU A 60 -6.22 -3.34 7.74
C LEU A 60 -4.71 -3.61 7.60
N LEU A 61 -4.00 -2.81 6.80
CA LEU A 61 -2.55 -2.89 6.65
C LEU A 61 -1.84 -2.57 7.96
N LEU A 62 -2.22 -1.48 8.66
CA LEU A 62 -1.67 -1.14 9.97
C LEU A 62 -1.91 -2.25 11.00
N PHE A 63 -3.11 -2.83 11.02
CA PHE A 63 -3.44 -3.96 11.89
C PHE A 63 -2.61 -5.21 11.53
N SER A 64 -2.47 -5.49 10.23
CA SER A 64 -1.66 -6.60 9.73
C SER A 64 -0.19 -6.45 10.11
N ILE A 65 0.38 -5.25 9.97
CA ILE A 65 1.75 -4.94 10.41
C ILE A 65 1.88 -5.14 11.92
N SER A 66 0.94 -4.64 12.72
CA SER A 66 0.94 -4.84 14.17
C SER A 66 0.90 -6.33 14.56
N TRP A 67 0.12 -7.13 13.81
CA TRP A 67 0.06 -8.58 13.99
C TRP A 67 1.36 -9.27 13.57
N ILE A 68 1.91 -8.95 12.40
CA ILE A 68 3.19 -9.48 11.89
C ILE A 68 4.35 -9.17 12.83
N ILE A 69 4.39 -7.97 13.42
CA ILE A 69 5.41 -7.60 14.39
C ILE A 69 5.36 -8.49 15.63
N ARG A 70 4.19 -9.05 15.99
CA ARG A 70 4.06 -10.01 17.09
C ARG A 70 4.45 -11.45 16.71
N LEU A 71 4.61 -11.78 15.43
CA LEU A 71 5.07 -13.08 14.93
C LEU A 71 6.60 -13.25 15.07
N THR A 72 7.17 -12.87 16.21
CA THR A 72 8.61 -13.07 16.53
C THR A 72 8.89 -14.40 17.21
N ALA A 73 7.85 -15.15 17.60
CA ALA A 73 8.06 -16.47 18.19
C ALA A 73 8.72 -17.40 17.16
N PRO A 74 9.80 -18.11 17.53
CA PRO A 74 10.49 -19.02 16.62
C PRO A 74 9.58 -20.21 16.29
N LEU A 75 9.30 -20.42 15.00
CA LEU A 75 8.46 -21.52 14.53
C LEU A 75 9.27 -22.80 14.32
N PHE A 76 10.50 -22.67 13.82
CA PHE A 76 11.41 -23.78 13.57
C PHE A 76 12.86 -23.30 13.53
N VAL A 77 13.81 -24.19 13.85
CA VAL A 77 15.25 -23.92 13.83
C VAL A 77 15.87 -24.62 12.62
N VAL A 78 16.55 -23.86 11.77
CA VAL A 78 17.28 -24.39 10.60
C VAL A 78 18.74 -23.95 10.72
N LEU A 79 19.67 -24.90 10.68
CA LEU A 79 21.13 -24.64 10.74
C LEU A 79 21.56 -23.76 11.94
N GLY A 80 20.85 -23.87 13.08
CA GLY A 80 21.11 -23.08 14.28
C GLY A 80 20.53 -21.65 14.26
N GLN A 81 19.76 -21.29 13.23
CA GLN A 81 19.02 -20.03 13.15
C GLN A 81 17.54 -20.27 13.46
N GLU A 82 16.99 -19.50 14.38
CA GLU A 82 15.57 -19.47 14.72
C GLU A 82 14.81 -18.69 13.64
N ILE A 83 13.91 -19.36 12.91
CA ILE A 83 13.08 -18.72 11.89
C ILE A 83 11.71 -18.44 12.50
N SER A 84 11.33 -17.17 12.52
CA SER A 84 10.02 -16.70 12.96
C SER A 84 9.05 -16.54 11.80
N GLY A 85 7.76 -16.40 12.10
CA GLY A 85 6.74 -16.17 11.08
C GLY A 85 6.96 -14.84 10.34
N ARG A 86 7.50 -13.83 11.03
CA ARG A 86 7.93 -12.56 10.42
C ARG A 86 8.99 -12.79 9.34
N ASP A 87 9.99 -13.61 9.60
CA ASP A 87 11.10 -13.84 8.67
C ASP A 87 10.61 -14.53 7.39
N LEU A 88 9.67 -15.46 7.52
CA LEU A 88 9.06 -16.13 6.38
C LEU A 88 8.26 -15.16 5.50
N ILE A 89 7.49 -14.26 6.12
CA ILE A 89 6.75 -13.20 5.41
C ILE A 89 7.73 -12.24 4.70
N LEU A 90 8.84 -11.87 5.35
CA LEU A 90 9.86 -11.00 4.75
C LEU A 90 10.55 -11.66 3.56
N ILE A 91 10.88 -12.95 3.65
CA ILE A 91 11.51 -13.70 2.56
C ILE A 91 10.54 -13.81 1.37
N VAL A 92 9.30 -14.21 1.60
CA VAL A 92 8.28 -14.33 0.55
C VAL A 92 7.97 -12.97 -0.08
N GLY A 93 7.79 -11.93 0.75
CA GLY A 93 7.58 -10.56 0.29
C GLY A 93 8.75 -10.02 -0.52
N GLY A 94 9.99 -10.28 -0.08
CA GLY A 94 11.20 -9.87 -0.81
C GLY A 94 11.31 -10.53 -2.18
N ILE A 95 11.05 -11.84 -2.28
CA ILE A 95 11.03 -12.56 -3.56
C ILE A 95 9.92 -12.02 -4.48
N PHE A 96 8.73 -11.78 -3.93
CA PHE A 96 7.60 -11.20 -4.66
C PHE A 96 7.94 -9.82 -5.24
N LEU A 97 8.58 -8.94 -4.46
CA LEU A 97 9.00 -7.62 -4.92
C LEU A 97 10.05 -7.72 -6.02
N ILE A 98 11.03 -8.62 -5.90
CA ILE A 98 12.03 -8.85 -6.96
C ILE A 98 11.34 -9.31 -8.24
N ALA A 99 10.43 -10.29 -8.17
CA ALA A 99 9.71 -10.80 -9.33
C ALA A 99 8.84 -9.71 -9.99
N LYS A 100 8.06 -8.98 -9.20
CA LYS A 100 7.20 -7.88 -9.70
C LYS A 100 8.03 -6.77 -10.34
N SER A 101 9.11 -6.33 -9.67
CA SER A 101 10.00 -5.29 -10.21
C SER A 101 10.67 -5.74 -11.50
N THR A 102 11.06 -7.02 -11.58
CA THR A 102 11.63 -7.60 -12.81
C THR A 102 10.61 -7.60 -13.94
N HIS A 103 9.36 -8.00 -13.66
CA HIS A 103 8.28 -7.99 -14.64
C HIS A 103 7.95 -6.56 -15.12
N GLU A 104 7.86 -5.60 -14.19
CA GLU A 104 7.60 -4.20 -14.53
C GLU A 104 8.73 -3.58 -15.34
N ILE A 105 9.99 -3.90 -15.02
CA ILE A 105 11.16 -3.48 -15.81
C ILE A 105 11.12 -4.13 -17.21
N HIS A 106 10.78 -5.41 -17.30
CA HIS A 106 10.67 -6.13 -18.57
C HIS A 106 9.56 -5.54 -19.46
N GLU A 107 8.39 -5.25 -18.89
CA GLU A 107 7.25 -4.63 -19.59
C GLU A 107 7.56 -3.20 -20.06
N ARG A 108 8.34 -2.43 -19.29
CA ARG A 108 8.83 -1.10 -19.71
C ARG A 108 9.94 -1.15 -20.77
N LEU A 109 10.70 -2.25 -20.84
CA LEU A 109 11.81 -2.45 -21.78
C LEU A 109 11.35 -3.05 -23.13
N GLU A 110 10.31 -3.87 -23.14
CA GLU A 110 9.77 -4.47 -24.37
C GLU A 110 8.97 -3.48 -25.23
N GLY A 111 8.63 -2.30 -24.70
CA GLY A 111 7.95 -1.27 -25.47
C GLY A 111 6.50 -1.64 -25.80
N GLU A 112 5.74 -0.63 -26.21
CA GLU A 112 4.31 -0.70 -26.55
C GLU A 112 4.00 -1.56 -27.80
N GLU A 113 4.41 -2.83 -27.84
CA GLU A 113 3.94 -3.76 -28.86
C GLU A 113 2.66 -4.46 -28.40
N GLY A 114 1.55 -3.74 -28.59
CA GLY A 114 0.44 -4.33 -29.32
C GLY A 114 -0.32 -5.48 -28.65
N HIS A 115 -0.83 -5.28 -27.43
CA HIS A 115 -2.09 -5.93 -27.07
C HIS A 115 -3.15 -4.88 -26.76
N ALA A 116 -4.04 -4.72 -27.73
CA ALA A 116 -5.38 -4.21 -27.53
C ALA A 116 -6.11 -5.12 -26.51
N SER A 117 -5.81 -4.97 -25.22
CA SER A 117 -6.78 -5.33 -24.21
C SER A 117 -7.91 -4.31 -24.37
N VAL A 118 -9.08 -4.83 -24.69
CA VAL A 118 -10.33 -4.11 -24.86
C VAL A 118 -10.36 -2.93 -23.88
N LYS A 119 -10.45 -1.69 -24.41
CA LYS A 119 -10.74 -0.47 -23.65
C LYS A 119 -12.10 -0.62 -22.98
N THR A 120 -12.16 -1.47 -21.96
CA THR A 120 -13.28 -1.56 -21.06
C THR A 120 -13.14 -0.32 -20.21
N ALA A 121 -14.11 0.58 -20.29
CA ALA A 121 -14.19 1.73 -19.40
C ALA A 121 -13.83 1.27 -17.99
N PRO A 122 -12.91 1.96 -17.28
CA PRO A 122 -12.40 1.47 -16.01
C PRO A 122 -13.59 1.20 -15.10
N ASN A 123 -13.86 -0.08 -14.83
CA ASN A 123 -14.97 -0.46 -13.98
C ASN A 123 -14.64 0.04 -12.57
N LEU A 124 -15.64 0.48 -11.82
CA LEU A 124 -15.47 0.97 -10.44
C LEU A 124 -14.61 0.01 -9.60
N MET A 125 -14.80 -1.29 -9.78
CA MET A 125 -14.00 -2.32 -9.12
C MET A 125 -12.50 -2.25 -9.48
N ALA A 126 -12.18 -2.06 -10.77
CA ALA A 126 -10.78 -1.98 -11.22
C ALA A 126 -10.07 -0.74 -10.65
N VAL A 127 -10.78 0.39 -10.56
CA VAL A 127 -10.26 1.62 -9.93
C VAL A 127 -10.01 1.39 -8.43
N ILE A 128 -10.96 0.78 -7.72
CA ILE A 128 -10.84 0.48 -6.30
C ILE A 128 -9.67 -0.48 -6.03
N THR A 129 -9.52 -1.54 -6.85
CA THR A 129 -8.40 -2.48 -6.70
C THR A 129 -7.06 -1.82 -7.00
N GLN A 130 -6.97 -0.92 -7.97
CA GLN A 130 -5.74 -0.17 -8.25
C GLN A 130 -5.38 0.78 -7.11
N ILE A 131 -6.36 1.46 -6.50
CA ILE A 131 -6.16 2.30 -5.32
C ILE A 131 -5.61 1.47 -4.15
N ALA A 132 -6.21 0.30 -3.88
CA ALA A 132 -5.78 -0.60 -2.80
C ALA A 132 -4.40 -1.24 -3.02
N LEU A 133 -3.89 -1.27 -4.24
CA LEU A 133 -2.57 -1.78 -4.60
C LEU A 133 -1.47 -0.71 -4.54
N LEU A 134 -1.85 0.56 -4.64
CA LEU A 134 -0.93 1.70 -4.58
C LEU A 134 -0.77 2.24 -3.14
N ASP A 135 -1.82 2.14 -2.33
CA ASP A 135 -1.85 2.43 -0.88
C ASP A 135 -1.14 1.33 -0.07
#